data_AF-A0A853FAI7-F1
#
_entry.id   AF-A0A853FAI7-F1
#
_cell.length_a   1.000
_cell.length_b   1.000
_cell.length_c   1.000
_cell.angle_alpha   90.00
_cell.angle_beta   90.00
_cell.angle_gamma   90.00
#
_symmetry.space_group_name_H-M   'P 1'
#
loop_
_entity.id
_entity.type
_entity.pdbx_description
1 polymer ?
#
loop_
_entity_poly.entity_id
_entity_poly.type
_entity_poly.pdbx_seq_one_letter_code
_entity_poly.pdbx_strand_id
1 'polypeptide(L)' 'MNAEKFANKLDASVKEKVLAYDERENSCVFHVRGKASLTIDRHDIEDSPLSAMEDVREYVGP' A
#
# COMPACT_ATOMS: atom_id res chain seq x y z
N MET A 1 3.73 10.35 6.97
CA MET A 1 3.24 9.08 7.57
C MET A 1 4.14 7.95 7.07
N ASN A 2 4.58 6.99 7.90
CA ASN A 2 5.41 5.85 7.43
C ASN A 2 4.55 4.76 6.78
N ALA A 3 5.11 3.96 5.86
CA ALA A 3 4.39 2.92 5.12
C ALA A 3 3.76 1.86 6.03
N GLU A 4 4.40 1.52 7.16
CA GLU A 4 3.80 0.64 8.16
C GLU A 4 2.47 1.22 8.69
N LYS A 5 2.43 2.52 9.00
CA LYS A 5 1.20 3.17 9.48
C LYS A 5 0.14 3.21 8.41
N PHE A 6 0.54 3.36 7.15
CA PHE A 6 -0.37 3.31 6.01
C PHE A 6 -0.93 1.90 5.79
N ALA A 7 -0.06 0.87 5.75
CA ALA A 7 -0.46 -0.54 5.60
C ALA A 7 -1.39 -1.00 6.73
N ASN A 8 -1.20 -0.50 7.95
CA ASN A 8 -2.09 -0.81 9.08
C ASN A 8 -3.48 -0.18 8.97
N LYS A 9 -3.67 0.83 8.12
CA LYS A 9 -4.97 1.45 7.85
C LYS A 9 -5.73 0.80 6.70
N LEU A 10 -5.10 -0.12 5.95
CA LEU A 10 -5.77 -0.88 4.90
C LEU A 10 -6.87 -1.77 5.49
N ASP A 11 -7.92 -1.98 4.71
CA ASP A 11 -8.98 -2.94 5.01
C ASP A 11 -8.40 -4.33 5.31
N ALA A 12 -9.05 -5.08 6.21
CA ALA A 12 -8.55 -6.40 6.63
C ALA A 12 -8.36 -7.38 5.46
N SER A 13 -9.27 -7.37 4.48
CA SER A 13 -9.18 -8.23 3.28
C SER A 13 -8.01 -7.86 2.37
N VAL A 14 -7.70 -6.56 2.27
CA VAL A 14 -6.54 -6.06 1.53
C VAL A 14 -5.25 -6.43 2.27
N LYS A 15 -5.22 -6.19 3.58
CA LYS A 15 -4.07 -6.49 4.45
C LYS A 15 -3.70 -7.98 4.44
N GLU A 16 -4.68 -8.89 4.37
CA GLU A 16 -4.44 -10.35 4.28
C GLU A 16 -3.68 -10.74 2.99
N LYS A 17 -3.87 -9.98 1.91
CA LYS A 17 -3.20 -10.23 0.62
C LYS A 17 -1.85 -9.53 0.50
N VAL A 18 -1.62 -8.47 1.26
CA VAL A 18 -0.32 -7.78 1.33
C VAL A 18 0.60 -8.60 2.23
N LEU A 19 1.58 -9.27 1.63
CA LEU A 19 2.51 -10.17 2.33
C LEU A 19 3.65 -9.41 3.02
N ALA A 20 4.11 -8.34 2.39
CA ALA A 20 5.20 -7.51 2.88
C ALA A 20 5.09 -6.11 2.27
N TYR A 21 5.78 -5.16 2.86
CA TYR A 21 5.98 -3.83 2.30
C TYR A 21 7.39 -3.35 2.59
N ASP A 22 7.93 -2.53 1.69
CA ASP A 22 9.30 -2.05 1.68
C ASP A 22 9.30 -0.52 1.53
N GLU A 23 9.91 0.19 2.48
CA GLU A 23 10.05 1.65 2.44
C GLU A 23 11.32 2.05 1.71
N ARG A 24 11.17 2.82 0.64
CA ARG A 24 12.27 3.46 -0.09
C ARG A 24 12.26 4.97 0.14
N GLU A 25 13.29 5.64 -0.37
CA GLU A 25 13.49 7.08 -0.17
C GLU A 25 12.23 7.89 -0.52
N ASN A 26 11.67 7.65 -1.71
CA ASN A 26 10.51 8.38 -2.25
C ASN A 26 9.30 7.49 -2.55
N SER A 27 9.30 6.21 -2.16
CA SER A 27 8.19 5.31 -2.47
C SER A 27 8.05 4.16 -1.49
N CYS A 28 6.86 3.55 -1.49
CA CYS A 28 6.54 2.37 -0.71
C CYS A 28 6.17 1.24 -1.68
N VAL A 29 6.82 0.09 -1.54
CA VAL A 29 6.56 -1.10 -2.36
C VAL A 29 5.72 -2.07 -1.54
N PHE A 30 4.58 -2.52 -2.06
CA PHE A 30 3.70 -3.51 -1.44
C PHE A 30 3.77 -4.82 -2.23
N HIS A 31 4.14 -5.90 -1.55
CA HIS A 31 4.19 -7.23 -2.12
C HIS A 31 2.86 -7.94 -1.92
N VAL A 32 2.15 -8.20 -3.02
CA VAL A 32 0.78 -8.75 -2.99
C VAL A 32 0.79 -10.22 -3.42
N ARG A 33 0.08 -11.06 -2.67
CA ARG A 33 -0.03 -12.49 -2.95
C ARG A 33 -0.66 -12.75 -4.33
N GLY A 34 0.06 -13.46 -5.19
CA GLY A 34 -0.43 -13.83 -6.52
C GLY A 34 -0.49 -12.69 -7.53
N LYS A 35 0.13 -11.53 -7.23
CA LYS A 35 0.25 -10.37 -8.11
C LYS A 35 1.69 -9.86 -8.15
N ALA A 36 1.96 -8.94 -9.08
CA ALA A 36 3.20 -8.18 -9.06
C ALA A 36 3.24 -7.25 -7.83
N SER A 37 4.42 -6.69 -7.55
CA SER A 37 4.55 -5.72 -6.46
C SER A 37 3.99 -4.36 -6.91
N LEU A 38 3.20 -3.73 -6.05
CA LEU A 38 2.66 -2.39 -6.26
C LEU A 38 3.63 -1.36 -5.69
N THR A 39 3.93 -0.29 -6.42
CA THR A 39 4.75 0.81 -5.91
C THR A 39 3.88 2.06 -5.85
N ILE A 40 3.85 2.71 -4.69
CA ILE A 40 3.13 3.97 -4.46
C ILE A 40 4.14 5.02 -4.02
N ASP A 41 4.04 6.23 -4.56
CA ASP A 41 4.91 7.33 -4.16
C ASP A 41 4.68 7.69 -2.68
N ARG A 42 5.77 8.05 -1.99
CA ARG A 42 5.69 8.42 -0.60
C ARG A 42 4.84 9.68 -0.43
N HIS A 43 4.95 10.63 -1.36
CA HIS A 43 4.18 11.86 -1.32
C HIS A 43 2.67 11.57 -1.43
N ASP A 44 2.25 10.62 -2.27
CA ASP A 44 0.83 10.23 -2.34
C ASP A 44 0.32 9.67 -1.01
N ILE A 45 1.13 8.89 -0.30
CA ILE A 45 0.78 8.34 1.03
C ILE A 45 0.74 9.45 2.10
N GLU A 46 1.56 10.50 1.97
CA GLU A 46 1.65 11.58 2.95
C GLU A 46 0.62 12.69 2.73
N ASP A 47 0.51 13.18 1.50
CA ASP A 47 -0.42 14.25 1.11
C ASP A 47 -1.85 13.72 0.92
N SER A 48 -2.01 12.51 0.37
CA SER A 48 -3.30 11.94 -0.02
C SER A 48 -3.50 10.48 0.40
N PRO A 49 -3.40 10.15 1.71
CA PRO A 49 -3.45 8.78 2.20
C PRO A 49 -4.74 8.03 1.83
N LEU A 50 -5.87 8.72 1.68
CA LEU A 50 -7.12 8.10 1.25
C LEU A 50 -7.06 7.63 -0.20
N SER A 51 -6.55 8.48 -1.10
CA SER A 51 -6.40 8.14 -2.52
C SER A 51 -5.45 6.95 -2.68
N ALA A 52 -4.30 7.00 -2.01
CA ALA A 52 -3.34 5.91 -2.02
C ALA A 52 -3.95 4.59 -1.50
N MET A 53 -4.85 4.62 -0.50
CA MET A 53 -5.55 3.42 -0.03
C MET A 53 -6.52 2.86 -1.07
N GLU A 54 -7.23 3.73 -1.80
CA GLU A 54 -8.12 3.32 -2.88
C GLU A 54 -7.34 2.67 -4.02
N ASP A 55 -6.19 3.23 -4.40
CA ASP A 55 -5.28 2.62 -5.38
C ASP A 55 -4.82 1.21 -4.96
N VAL A 56 -4.41 1.04 -3.69
CA VAL A 56 -4.06 -0.30 -3.17
C VAL A 56 -5.26 -1.24 -3.25
N ARG A 57 -6.44 -0.78 -2.82
CA ARG A 57 -7.65 -1.61 -2.79
C ARG A 57 -8.09 -2.03 -4.19
N GLU A 58 -8.07 -1.12 -5.16
CA GLU A 58 -8.39 -1.42 -6.55
C GLU A 58 -7.38 -2.42 -7.13
N TYR A 59 -6.08 -2.16 -6.91
CA TYR A 59 -5.01 -3.03 -7.39
C TYR A 59 -5.09 -4.43 -6.78
N VAL A 60 -5.31 -4.54 -5.47
CA VAL A 60 -5.37 -5.82 -4.76
C VAL A 60 -6.68 -6.55 -5.05
N GLY A 61 -7.78 -5.82 -5.22
CA GLY A 61 -9.13 -6.34 -5.39
C GLY A 61 -9.78 -6.75 -4.05
N PRO A 62 -11.11 -6.92 -4.03
CA PRO A 62 -11.87 -7.31 -2.84
C PRO A 62 -11.37 -8.64 -2.26
#